data_AF-A0A182T0G2-F1
#
_entry.id   AF-A0A182T0G2-F1
#
_cell.length_a   1.000
_cell.length_b   1.000
_cell.length_c   1.000
_cell.angle_alpha   90.00
_cell.angle_beta   90.00
_cell.angle_gamma   90.00
#
_symmetry.space_group_name_H-M   'P 1'
#
loop_
_entity.id
_entity.type
_entity.pdbx_description
1 polymer ?
#
loop_
_entity_poly.entity_id
_entity_poly.type
_entity_poly.pdbx_seq_one_letter_code
_entity_poly.pdbx_strand_id
1 'polypeptide(L)'
;MGLDTRNPTSLWKDKALVEINIAVLHSYQSRNITIVDHHTASESFMKHFENETKLRNGCPADWIWIVPPMSASVTPVFHQEMAVYYLRPSFEYQESAMKTHIWKKGRDSAKNKKPRRKFNFKQIAR
;
A
#
# COMPACT_ATOMS: atom_id res chain seq x y z
N MET A 1 2.31 25.12 14.34
CA MET A 1 3.68 24.86 14.82
C MET A 1 4.62 26.05 14.68
N GLY A 2 4.39 27.01 13.76
CA GLY A 2 5.21 28.25 13.71
C GLY A 2 6.70 28.00 13.44
N LEU A 3 7.04 26.96 12.66
CA LEU A 3 8.42 26.57 12.38
C LEU A 3 9.03 27.43 11.26
N ASP A 4 10.34 27.69 11.34
CA ASP A 4 11.07 28.29 10.22
C ASP A 4 11.39 27.23 9.16
N THR A 5 10.64 27.26 8.05
CA THR A 5 10.74 26.30 6.94
C THR A 5 11.79 26.67 5.89
N ARG A 6 12.42 27.84 6.01
CA ARG A 6 13.39 28.33 5.02
C ARG A 6 14.77 27.70 5.19
N ASN A 7 15.13 27.32 6.42
CA ASN A 7 16.42 26.75 6.74
C ASN A 7 16.30 25.25 7.05
N PRO A 8 16.96 24.35 6.30
CA PRO A 8 16.91 22.91 6.57
C PRO A 8 17.56 22.53 7.91
N THR A 9 18.53 23.30 8.43
CA THR A 9 19.19 22.97 9.71
C THR A 9 18.30 23.21 10.93
N SER A 10 17.13 23.85 10.76
CA SER A 10 16.12 23.97 11.82
C SER A 10 15.43 22.63 12.11
N LEU A 11 15.66 21.60 11.28
CA LEU A 11 15.03 20.28 11.34
C LEU A 11 13.50 20.37 11.39
N TRP A 12 12.94 21.39 10.72
CA TRP A 12 11.49 21.62 10.73
C TRP A 12 10.72 20.44 10.13
N LYS A 13 11.31 19.75 9.16
CA LYS A 13 10.72 18.55 8.53
C LYS A 13 10.64 17.41 9.53
N ASP A 14 11.70 17.15 10.26
CA ASP A 14 11.77 16.10 11.29
C ASP A 14 10.75 16.36 12.40
N LYS A 15 10.66 17.60 12.88
CA LYS A 15 9.64 18.01 13.87
C LYS A 15 8.22 17.80 13.34
N ALA A 16 7.93 18.29 12.14
CA ALA A 16 6.61 18.13 11.54
C ALA A 16 6.26 16.65 11.30
N LEU A 17 7.23 15.83 10.87
CA LEU A 17 7.05 14.41 10.64
C LEU A 17 6.66 13.67 11.91
N VAL A 18 7.31 13.97 13.04
CA VAL A 18 6.98 13.38 14.35
C VAL A 18 5.55 13.76 14.76
N GLU A 19 5.18 15.04 14.70
CA GLU A 19 3.84 15.49 15.08
C GLU A 19 2.73 14.88 14.22
N ILE A 20 2.96 14.72 12.92
CA ILE A 20 2.01 14.05 12.03
C ILE A 20 1.80 12.59 12.45
N ASN A 21 2.88 11.87 12.77
CA ASN A 21 2.77 10.48 13.23
C ASN A 21 2.02 10.37 14.56
N ILE A 22 2.29 11.27 15.51
CA ILE A 22 1.55 11.36 16.78
C ILE A 22 0.05 11.56 16.50
N ALA A 23 -0.29 12.51 15.62
CA ALA A 23 -1.68 12.81 15.28
C ALA A 23 -2.40 11.63 14.61
N VAL A 24 -1.72 10.88 13.74
CA VAL A 24 -2.26 9.67 13.11
C VAL A 24 -2.56 8.61 14.16
N LEU A 25 -1.59 8.27 15.02
CA LEU A 25 -1.76 7.26 16.06
C LEU A 25 -2.90 7.64 17.02
N HIS A 26 -2.92 8.89 17.50
CA HIS A 26 -3.97 9.41 18.36
C HIS A 26 -5.37 9.32 17.72
N SER A 27 -5.49 9.66 16.44
CA SER A 27 -6.77 9.65 15.73
C SER A 27 -7.32 8.23 15.56
N TYR A 28 -6.47 7.25 15.30
CA TYR A 28 -6.86 5.84 15.23
C TYR A 28 -7.26 5.31 16.61
N GLN A 29 -6.44 5.58 17.63
CA GLN A 29 -6.71 5.16 19.01
C GLN A 29 -8.01 5.77 19.56
N SER A 30 -8.25 7.06 19.36
CA SER A 30 -9.48 7.74 19.82
C SER A 30 -10.76 7.22 19.17
N ARG A 31 -10.65 6.55 18.02
CA ARG A 31 -11.78 5.90 17.32
C ARG A 31 -11.82 4.38 17.54
N ASN A 32 -10.98 3.85 18.42
CA ASN A 32 -10.83 2.40 18.65
C ASN A 32 -10.55 1.61 17.36
N ILE A 33 -9.78 2.19 16.44
CA ILE A 33 -9.33 1.53 15.22
C ILE A 33 -7.92 1.01 15.45
N THR A 34 -7.71 -0.28 15.17
CA THR A 34 -6.41 -0.93 15.37
C THR A 34 -5.35 -0.30 14.48
N ILE A 35 -4.25 0.12 15.10
CA ILE A 35 -3.02 0.57 14.47
C ILE A 35 -1.85 0.19 15.39
N VAL A 36 -0.65 0.03 14.82
CA VAL A 36 0.58 -0.21 15.58
C VAL A 36 1.61 0.83 15.19
N ASP A 37 2.33 1.36 16.17
CA ASP A 37 3.48 2.23 15.92
C ASP A 37 4.71 1.42 15.50
N HIS A 38 5.68 2.08 14.90
CA HIS A 38 6.84 1.43 14.33
C HIS A 38 7.84 0.89 15.36
N HIS A 39 7.88 1.44 16.59
CA HIS A 39 8.73 0.89 17.65
C HIS A 39 8.16 -0.45 18.14
N THR A 40 6.86 -0.48 18.48
CA THR A 40 6.18 -1.71 18.90
C THR A 40 6.20 -2.78 17.80
N ALA A 41 5.98 -2.38 16.54
CA ALA A 41 6.07 -3.29 15.40
C ALA A 41 7.47 -3.90 15.24
N SER A 42 8.52 -3.10 15.40
CA SER A 42 9.92 -3.56 15.32
C SER A 42 10.26 -4.54 16.44
N GLU A 43 9.85 -4.26 17.68
CA GLU A 43 10.05 -5.19 18.80
C GLU A 43 9.29 -6.51 18.62
N SER A 44 8.05 -6.42 18.12
CA SER A 44 7.26 -7.61 17.80
C SER A 44 7.92 -8.46 16.71
N PHE A 45 8.45 -7.81 15.66
CA PHE A 45 9.20 -8.49 14.61
C PHE A 45 10.46 -9.18 15.14
N MET A 46 11.22 -8.55 16.03
CA MET A 46 12.41 -9.18 16.61
C MET A 46 12.09 -10.46 17.39
N LYS A 47 10.97 -10.47 18.14
CA LYS A 47 10.49 -11.70 18.81
C LYS A 47 10.11 -12.79 17.80
N HIS A 48 9.44 -12.41 16.70
CA HIS A 48 9.13 -13.34 15.61
C HIS A 48 10.40 -13.91 14.97
N PHE A 49 11.37 -13.04 14.66
CA PHE A 49 12.65 -13.43 14.07
C PHE A 49 13.42 -14.42 14.93
N GLU A 50 13.48 -14.18 16.26
CA GLU A 50 14.10 -15.10 17.21
C GLU A 50 13.39 -16.47 17.25
N ASN A 51 12.05 -16.47 17.28
CA ASN A 51 11.27 -17.70 17.31
C ASN A 51 11.46 -18.54 16.03
N GLU A 52 11.41 -17.92 14.85
CA GLU A 52 11.59 -18.62 13.58
C GLU A 52 13.03 -19.15 13.43
N THR A 53 14.01 -18.40 13.93
CA THR A 53 15.39 -18.86 13.97
C THR A 53 15.52 -20.09 14.87
N LYS A 54 14.88 -20.12 16.04
CA LYS A 54 14.89 -21.31 16.90
C LYS A 54 14.15 -22.51 16.30
N LEU A 55 13.02 -22.27 15.63
CA LEU A 55 12.16 -23.35 15.11
C LEU A 55 12.69 -23.99 13.82
N ARG A 56 13.22 -23.18 12.89
CA ARG A 56 13.62 -23.63 11.56
C ARG A 56 14.97 -23.11 11.08
N ASN A 57 15.76 -22.51 11.98
CA ASN A 57 17.11 -22.00 11.70
C ASN A 57 17.18 -20.93 10.61
N GLY A 58 16.11 -20.13 10.46
CA GLY A 58 16.13 -18.99 9.54
C GLY A 58 14.80 -18.24 9.42
N CYS A 59 14.91 -16.95 9.14
CA CYS A 59 13.79 -16.05 8.86
C CYS A 59 14.16 -15.16 7.65
N PRO A 60 13.58 -15.39 6.46
CA PRO A 60 13.84 -14.54 5.31
C PRO A 60 13.27 -13.15 5.58
N ALA A 61 14.11 -12.12 5.54
CA ALA A 61 13.71 -10.76 5.85
C ALA A 61 14.48 -9.75 4.98
N ASP A 62 13.75 -8.85 4.33
CA ASP A 62 14.31 -7.74 3.56
C ASP A 62 14.47 -6.52 4.43
N TRP A 63 15.72 -6.28 4.85
CA TRP A 63 16.08 -5.21 5.75
C TRP A 63 15.60 -3.83 5.26
N ILE A 64 15.63 -3.58 3.94
CA ILE A 64 15.23 -2.29 3.35
C ILE A 64 13.73 -2.03 3.57
N TRP A 65 12.91 -3.08 3.59
CA TRP A 65 11.46 -2.99 3.79
C TRP A 65 11.04 -3.10 5.25
N ILE A 66 11.83 -3.80 6.08
CA ILE A 66 11.52 -4.00 7.50
C ILE A 66 11.87 -2.77 8.32
N VAL A 67 12.98 -2.10 8.02
CA VAL A 67 13.39 -0.91 8.76
C VAL A 67 12.39 0.24 8.55
N PRO A 68 11.85 0.84 9.62
CA PRO A 68 10.90 1.94 9.48
C PRO A 68 11.47 3.15 8.74
N PRO A 69 10.66 3.88 7.96
CA PRO A 69 11.11 5.01 7.15
C PRO A 69 11.47 6.26 7.98
N MET A 70 11.22 6.25 9.30
CA MET A 70 11.66 7.27 10.23
C MET A 70 12.19 6.61 11.51
N SER A 71 13.09 7.31 12.21
CA SER A 71 13.68 6.82 13.47
C SER A 71 14.33 5.43 13.36
N ALA A 72 14.82 5.07 12.18
CA ALA A 72 15.34 3.74 11.85
C ALA A 72 16.33 3.21 12.89
N SER A 73 17.42 3.96 13.15
CA SER A 73 18.47 3.57 14.10
C SER A 73 18.06 3.58 15.58
N VAL A 74 16.83 4.00 15.89
CA VAL A 74 16.25 3.93 17.24
C VAL A 74 15.45 2.63 17.41
N THR A 75 15.23 1.87 16.33
CA THR A 75 14.53 0.59 16.35
C THR A 75 15.51 -0.58 16.33
N PRO A 76 15.20 -1.70 17.01
CA PRO A 76 16.13 -2.82 17.10
C PRO A 76 16.40 -3.50 15.75
N VAL A 77 15.46 -3.43 14.82
CA VAL A 77 15.59 -4.02 13.48
C VAL A 77 16.72 -3.39 12.65
N PHE A 78 17.08 -2.14 12.90
CA PHE A 78 18.18 -1.48 12.20
C PHE A 78 19.53 -2.15 12.51
N HIS A 79 19.71 -2.66 13.72
CA HIS A 79 20.96 -3.28 14.16
C HIS A 79 21.04 -4.78 13.87
N GLN A 80 19.96 -5.38 13.38
CA GLN A 80 19.88 -6.81 13.11
C GLN A 80 20.28 -7.11 11.66
N GLU A 81 21.31 -7.93 11.48
CA GLU A 81 21.63 -8.49 10.17
C GLU A 81 20.56 -9.49 9.74
N MET A 82 20.13 -9.38 8.49
CA MET A 82 19.06 -10.18 7.91
C MET A 82 19.48 -10.70 6.54
N ALA A 83 19.05 -11.92 6.21
CA ALA A 83 19.28 -12.51 4.91
C ALA A 83 17.98 -12.55 4.10
N VAL A 84 18.03 -12.06 2.86
CA VAL A 84 16.93 -12.15 1.91
C VAL A 84 17.08 -13.42 1.10
N TYR A 85 16.06 -14.28 1.15
CA TYR A 85 15.95 -15.47 0.30
C TYR A 85 14.48 -15.84 0.12
N TYR A 86 14.16 -16.50 -0.99
CA TYR A 86 12.77 -16.78 -1.38
C TYR A 86 12.40 -18.22 -1.09
N LEU A 87 11.29 -18.41 -0.38
CA LEU A 87 10.69 -19.71 -0.09
C LEU A 87 9.31 -19.81 -0.73
N ARG A 88 8.79 -21.04 -0.89
CA ARG A 88 7.40 -21.28 -1.31
C ARG A 88 6.61 -21.95 -0.19
N PRO A 89 5.32 -21.61 -0.02
CA PRO A 89 4.51 -20.67 -0.82
C PRO A 89 4.90 -19.20 -0.63
N SER A 90 4.82 -18.38 -1.70
CA SER A 90 5.20 -16.95 -1.72
C SER A 90 4.12 -16.05 -2.30
N PHE A 91 4.13 -14.78 -1.92
CA PHE A 91 3.43 -13.70 -2.62
C PHE A 91 4.36 -13.07 -3.65
N GLU A 92 3.88 -12.96 -4.90
CA GLU A 92 4.65 -12.43 -6.02
C GLU A 92 3.99 -11.16 -6.57
N TYR A 93 4.80 -10.23 -7.06
CA TYR A 93 4.30 -9.09 -7.80
C TYR A 93 3.65 -9.53 -9.12
N GLN A 94 2.61 -8.81 -9.52
CA GLN A 94 1.92 -9.03 -10.79
C GLN A 94 1.85 -7.72 -11.56
N GLU A 95 1.81 -7.82 -12.89
CA GLU A 95 1.57 -6.66 -13.71
C GLU A 95 0.16 -6.10 -13.45
N SER A 96 0.05 -4.77 -13.48
CA SER A 96 -1.25 -4.10 -13.27
C SER A 96 -2.30 -4.66 -14.22
N ALA A 97 -3.44 -5.08 -13.67
CA ALA A 97 -4.55 -5.65 -14.43
C ALA A 97 -4.99 -4.76 -15.60
N MET A 98 -4.88 -3.43 -15.48
CA MET A 98 -5.26 -2.52 -16.57
C MET A 98 -4.41 -2.66 -17.83
N LYS A 99 -3.14 -3.07 -17.70
CA LYS A 99 -2.25 -3.29 -18.84
C LYS A 99 -2.54 -4.63 -19.53
N THR A 100 -2.93 -5.63 -18.76
CA THR A 100 -3.15 -7.01 -19.23
C THR A 100 -4.60 -7.29 -19.60
N HIS A 101 -5.55 -6.44 -19.18
CA HIS A 101 -6.98 -6.67 -19.39
C HIS A 101 -7.40 -6.38 -20.84
N ILE A 102 -7.91 -7.42 -21.51
CA ILE A 102 -8.56 -7.30 -22.82
C ILE A 102 -10.03 -6.92 -22.60
N TRP A 103 -10.33 -5.64 -22.75
CA TRP A 103 -11.69 -5.11 -22.66
C TRP A 103 -12.59 -5.74 -23.73
N LYS A 104 -13.62 -6.47 -23.31
CA LYS A 104 -14.68 -6.91 -24.22
C LYS A 104 -15.58 -5.71 -24.52
N LYS A 105 -15.45 -5.12 -25.70
CA LYS A 105 -16.53 -4.24 -26.22
C LYS A 105 -17.77 -5.10 -26.42
N GLY A 106 -18.91 -4.62 -25.92
CA GLY A 106 -20.14 -5.39 -25.77
C GLY A 106 -20.49 -6.28 -26.98
N ARG A 107 -20.84 -7.54 -26.69
CA ARG A 107 -21.91 -8.20 -27.44
C ARG A 107 -23.12 -7.29 -27.25
N ASP A 108 -23.50 -6.56 -28.31
CA ASP A 108 -24.84 -6.02 -28.61
C ASP A 108 -24.83 -4.84 -29.59
N SER A 109 -24.01 -4.89 -30.65
CA SER A 109 -24.14 -3.90 -31.74
C SER A 109 -23.85 -4.43 -33.15
N ALA A 110 -23.75 -5.74 -33.32
CA ALA A 110 -23.76 -6.37 -34.62
C ALA A 110 -24.81 -7.50 -34.63
N LYS A 111 -25.81 -7.38 -35.51
CA LYS A 111 -26.90 -8.33 -35.80
C LYS A 111 -28.23 -8.15 -35.03
N ASN A 112 -28.87 -6.99 -35.16
CA ASN A 112 -30.32 -6.87 -35.42
C ASN A 112 -30.78 -5.40 -35.46
N LYS A 113 -30.20 -4.58 -36.34
CA LYS A 113 -30.93 -3.39 -36.79
C LYS A 113 -31.94 -3.84 -37.83
N LYS A 114 -33.14 -4.26 -37.40
CA LYS A 114 -34.30 -4.28 -38.31
C LYS A 114 -34.36 -2.90 -38.98
N PRO A 115 -34.49 -2.79 -40.31
CA PRO A 115 -34.55 -1.49 -40.96
C PRO A 115 -35.76 -0.75 -40.39
N ARG A 116 -35.53 0.39 -39.70
CA ARG A 116 -36.64 1.28 -39.31
C ARG A 116 -37.28 1.74 -40.62
N ARG A 117 -38.46 1.21 -40.94
CA ARG A 117 -39.28 1.70 -42.05
C ARG A 117 -39.51 3.19 -41.81
N LYS A 118 -38.85 4.03 -42.60
CA LYS A 118 -39.12 5.46 -42.65
C LYS A 118 -40.41 5.64 -43.43
N PHE A 119 -41.54 5.73 -42.74
CA PHE A 119 -42.76 6.21 -43.37
C PHE A 119 -42.58 7.69 -43.67
N ASN A 120 -42.74 8.06 -44.94
CA ASN A 120 -42.68 9.46 -45.34
C ASN A 120 -44.05 10.09 -45.03
N PHE A 121 -44.10 11.36 -44.61
CA PHE A 121 -45.33 12.01 -44.14
C PHE A 121 -46.49 11.91 -45.15
N LYS A 122 -46.18 11.90 -46.45
CA LYS A 122 -47.12 11.68 -47.55
C LYS A 122 -47.84 10.31 -47.54
N GLN A 123 -47.31 9.32 -46.82
CA GLN A 123 -47.89 7.97 -46.70
C GLN A 123 -48.88 7.85 -45.54
N ILE A 124 -48.90 8.81 -44.62
CA ILE A 124 -49.74 8.81 -43.41
C ILE A 124 -50.94 9.75 -43.58
N ALA A 125 -50.84 10.76 -44.44
CA ALA A 125 -51.93 11.69 -44.71
C ALA A 125 -52.77 11.23 -45.91
N ARG A 126 -53.87 10.51 -45.66
CA ARG A 126 -55.07 10.52 -46.49
C ARG A 126 -56.31 10.45 -45.62
#